data_AF-A0A1B7I1P2-F1
#
_entry.id   AF-A0A1B7I1P2-F1
#
_cell.length_a   1.000
_cell.length_b   1.000
_cell.length_c   1.000
_cell.angle_alpha   90.00
_cell.angle_beta   90.00
_cell.angle_gamma   90.00
#
_symmetry.space_group_name_H-M   'P 1'
#
loop_
_entity.id
_entity.type
_entity.pdbx_description
1 polymer ?
#
loop_
_entity_poly.entity_id
_entity_poly.type
_entity_poly.pdbx_seq_one_letter_code
_entity_poly.pdbx_strand_id
1 'polypeptide(L)'
;MKLVHTLSGLAIAVAMAGCAQKSADIPTPAPAATTSSAAATAQSDIKQPNVSGTVWIRQKVALPPDAVLTVTLSDASLADAPSKVLAQKAVRTEGKQSPFSFVLPFNPADIQPNARVILSAAITVNDKLMFITDTIQPAVNQGGTKVDLTLVPVQQTAVPVQTSGGAATTVPLTSPTQVNPSSAVPAPTQF
;
A
#
# COMPACT_ATOMS: atom_id res chain seq x y z
N MET A 1 49.72 -4.76 -9.63
CA MET A 1 51.16 -4.52 -9.42
C MET A 1 51.39 -3.04 -9.12
N LYS A 2 52.34 -2.77 -8.20
CA LYS A 2 53.09 -1.52 -7.96
C LYS A 2 52.49 -0.42 -7.05
N LEU A 3 52.76 -0.61 -5.76
CA LEU A 3 53.40 0.32 -4.80
C LEU A 3 54.22 1.46 -5.43
N VAL A 4 54.19 2.68 -4.85
CA VAL A 4 55.38 3.38 -4.31
C VAL A 4 55.00 4.40 -3.20
N HIS A 5 55.84 4.46 -2.16
CA HIS A 5 55.83 5.28 -0.94
C HIS A 5 56.38 6.71 -1.11
N THR A 6 56.13 7.61 -0.13
CA THR A 6 57.13 8.46 0.58
C THR A 6 56.45 9.10 1.82
N LEU A 7 56.77 8.73 3.06
CA LEU A 7 57.88 9.07 3.97
C LEU A 7 57.77 10.43 4.71
N SER A 8 58.09 10.39 6.01
CA SER A 8 58.48 11.49 6.92
C SER A 8 57.33 12.17 7.69
N GLY A 9 57.36 12.29 9.03
CA GLY A 9 58.45 12.08 9.98
C GLY A 9 57.94 11.92 11.42
N LEU A 10 58.80 11.32 12.24
CA LEU A 10 58.64 10.98 13.63
C LEU A 10 59.05 12.17 14.52
N ALA A 11 58.25 12.51 15.53
CA ALA A 11 58.74 13.18 16.73
C ALA A 11 57.93 12.71 17.95
N ILE A 12 58.65 12.14 18.92
CA ILE A 12 58.17 11.64 20.21
C ILE A 12 58.34 12.75 21.25
N ALA A 13 57.36 12.96 22.12
CA ALA A 13 57.60 13.45 23.48
C ALA A 13 56.49 12.98 24.43
N VAL A 14 56.90 12.28 25.48
CA VAL A 14 56.10 11.84 26.64
C VAL A 14 56.29 12.86 27.76
N ALA A 15 55.23 13.21 28.49
CA ALA A 15 55.34 13.63 29.89
C ALA A 15 54.05 13.31 30.65
N MET A 16 54.22 12.75 31.85
CA MET A 16 53.20 12.29 32.78
C MET A 16 52.70 13.38 33.73
N ALA A 17 51.62 13.03 34.46
CA ALA A 17 51.26 13.44 35.83
C ALA A 17 50.23 14.58 36.00
N GLY A 18 49.24 14.34 36.88
CA GLY A 18 48.61 15.41 37.66
C GLY A 18 47.12 15.22 37.99
N CYS A 19 46.81 15.04 39.27
CA CYS A 19 45.53 14.65 39.86
C CYS A 19 44.37 15.67 39.81
N ALA A 20 43.16 15.12 39.69
CA ALA A 20 41.98 15.21 40.58
C ALA A 20 41.47 16.56 41.16
N GLN A 21 40.15 16.71 40.95
CA GLN A 21 39.10 17.22 41.87
C GLN A 21 38.76 18.71 41.97
N LYS A 22 37.62 19.00 41.32
CA LYS A 22 36.37 19.58 41.86
C LYS A 22 36.43 21.01 42.40
N SER A 23 35.87 21.93 41.61
CA SER A 23 35.16 23.12 42.08
C SER A 23 34.11 23.52 41.04
N ALA A 24 32.98 24.03 41.53
CA ALA A 24 31.80 24.43 40.75
C ALA A 24 32.10 25.65 39.87
N ASP A 25 31.55 25.69 38.66
CA ASP A 25 31.89 26.69 37.64
C ASP A 25 30.66 27.49 37.15
N ILE A 26 30.88 28.81 37.03
CA ILE A 26 29.99 29.90 36.59
C ILE A 26 30.69 30.52 35.36
N PRO A 27 29.98 31.00 34.32
CA PRO A 27 30.42 30.87 32.92
C PRO A 27 31.37 31.99 32.39
N THR A 28 31.90 31.75 31.18
CA THR A 28 32.49 32.66 30.13
C THR A 28 34.05 32.66 30.05
N PRO A 29 34.77 32.85 28.90
CA PRO A 29 34.53 32.70 27.44
C PRO A 29 35.63 31.91 26.62
N ALA A 30 35.29 31.54 25.37
CA ALA A 30 36.18 31.41 24.17
C ALA A 30 37.31 30.33 24.13
N PRO A 31 37.94 30.11 22.95
CA PRO A 31 37.73 28.99 22.04
C PRO A 31 38.80 27.91 22.19
N ALA A 32 38.44 26.77 22.80
CA ALA A 32 39.32 25.61 22.86
C ALA A 32 39.04 24.67 21.68
N ALA A 33 40.13 24.30 21.00
CA ALA A 33 40.20 23.34 19.92
C ALA A 33 39.26 22.16 20.14
N THR A 34 38.25 22.07 19.28
CA THR A 34 37.41 20.89 19.15
C THR A 34 38.32 19.77 18.66
N THR A 35 38.77 18.94 19.59
CA THR A 35 39.11 17.56 19.30
C THR A 35 37.97 17.02 18.46
N SER A 36 38.27 16.73 17.19
CA SER A 36 37.37 16.02 16.29
C SER A 36 37.02 14.69 16.94
N SER A 37 35.98 14.70 17.78
CA SER A 37 35.15 13.55 18.00
C SER A 37 34.66 13.21 16.60
N ALA A 38 35.27 12.17 16.03
CA ALA A 38 34.67 11.43 14.97
C ALA A 38 33.28 11.05 15.50
N ALA A 39 32.28 11.86 15.14
CA ALA A 39 30.89 11.49 15.17
C ALA A 39 30.83 10.28 14.25
N ALA A 40 31.07 9.11 14.83
CA ALA A 40 30.48 7.90 14.34
C ALA A 40 29.01 8.25 14.22
N THR A 41 28.56 8.51 12.99
CA THR A 41 27.19 8.24 12.57
C THR A 41 26.96 6.79 12.96
N ALA A 42 26.58 6.59 14.23
CA ALA A 42 25.76 5.49 14.64
C ALA A 42 24.48 5.69 13.84
N GLN A 43 24.51 5.18 12.61
CA GLN A 43 23.35 4.95 11.80
C GLN A 43 22.49 4.05 12.65
N SER A 44 21.63 4.69 13.46
CA SER A 44 20.62 4.01 14.21
C SER A 44 19.82 3.32 13.14
N ASP A 45 19.95 2.00 13.07
CA ASP A 45 19.06 1.16 12.28
C ASP A 45 17.70 1.31 12.97
N ILE A 46 17.01 2.41 12.68
CA ILE A 46 15.66 2.67 13.15
C ILE A 46 14.85 1.62 12.44
N LYS A 47 14.68 0.48 13.11
CA LYS A 47 13.95 -0.67 12.60
C LYS A 47 12.51 -0.25 12.41
N GLN A 48 12.21 0.24 11.21
CA GLN A 48 10.90 0.75 10.86
C GLN A 48 9.88 -0.37 11.05
N PRO A 49 8.75 -0.11 11.72
CA PRO A 49 7.71 -1.11 11.86
C PRO A 49 7.27 -1.56 10.46
N ASN A 50 7.03 -2.85 10.34
CA ASN A 50 6.70 -3.48 9.08
C ASN A 50 5.64 -4.54 9.28
N VAL A 51 4.86 -4.75 8.23
CA VAL A 51 3.99 -5.90 8.07
C VAL A 51 4.73 -6.91 7.20
N SER A 52 4.74 -8.17 7.62
CA SER A 52 5.41 -9.25 6.90
C SER A 52 4.50 -10.46 6.79
N GLY A 53 4.81 -11.36 5.87
CA GLY A 53 4.05 -12.59 5.71
C GLY A 53 4.32 -13.27 4.39
N THR A 54 3.44 -14.19 4.05
CA THR A 54 3.54 -15.04 2.87
C THR A 54 2.31 -14.90 2.00
N VAL A 55 2.51 -14.79 0.70
CA VAL A 55 1.46 -14.74 -0.32
C VAL A 55 1.36 -16.10 -0.99
N TRP A 56 0.18 -16.72 -0.87
CA TRP A 56 -0.18 -17.99 -1.47
C TRP A 56 -1.13 -17.80 -2.64
N ILE A 57 -1.09 -18.69 -3.63
CA ILE A 57 -2.09 -18.76 -4.71
C ILE A 57 -2.89 -20.05 -4.54
N ARG A 58 -4.23 -19.95 -4.52
CA ARG A 58 -5.10 -21.12 -4.29
C ARG A 58 -5.05 -22.13 -5.42
N GLN A 59 -4.90 -21.69 -6.67
CA GLN A 59 -4.86 -22.59 -7.81
C GLN A 59 -3.43 -23.05 -8.13
N LYS A 60 -3.34 -24.29 -8.64
CA LYS A 60 -2.10 -24.83 -9.20
C LYS A 60 -1.90 -24.28 -10.61
N VAL A 61 -1.28 -23.11 -10.70
CA VAL A 61 -1.01 -22.40 -11.96
C VAL A 61 0.38 -21.80 -11.93
N ALA A 62 1.08 -21.84 -13.06
CA ALA A 62 2.38 -21.22 -13.20
C ALA A 62 2.21 -19.72 -13.51
N LEU A 63 2.82 -18.87 -12.69
CA LEU A 63 2.95 -17.46 -13.03
C LEU A 63 3.97 -17.28 -14.17
N PRO A 64 3.66 -16.43 -15.17
CA PRO A 64 4.61 -16.07 -16.20
C PRO A 64 5.70 -15.14 -15.62
N PRO A 65 6.86 -15.02 -16.31
CA PRO A 65 8.02 -14.30 -15.76
C PRO A 65 7.83 -12.78 -15.67
N ASP A 66 6.89 -12.23 -16.41
CA ASP A 66 6.48 -10.83 -16.45
C ASP A 66 5.43 -10.47 -15.38
N ALA A 67 5.03 -11.42 -14.53
CA ALA A 67 4.05 -11.15 -13.48
C ALA A 67 4.62 -10.20 -12.40
N VAL A 68 3.77 -9.29 -11.92
CA VAL A 68 4.10 -8.33 -10.87
C VAL A 68 3.18 -8.57 -9.68
N LEU A 69 3.76 -8.93 -8.54
CA LEU A 69 3.08 -9.00 -7.25
C LEU A 69 3.11 -7.61 -6.60
N THR A 70 1.93 -7.06 -6.36
CA THR A 70 1.74 -5.81 -5.63
C THR A 70 1.08 -6.11 -4.30
N VAL A 71 1.74 -5.76 -3.20
CA VAL A 71 1.20 -5.84 -1.83
C VAL A 71 0.92 -4.43 -1.34
N THR A 72 -0.29 -4.19 -0.86
CA THR A 72 -0.78 -2.86 -0.46
C THR A 72 -1.38 -2.93 0.94
N LEU A 73 -0.86 -2.09 1.83
CA LEU A 73 -1.43 -1.79 3.13
C LEU A 73 -2.26 -0.52 3.01
N SER A 74 -3.54 -0.59 3.38
CA SER A 74 -4.46 0.54 3.25
C SER A 74 -5.34 0.72 4.48
N ASP A 75 -5.77 1.95 4.71
CA ASP A 75 -6.74 2.32 5.74
C ASP A 75 -8.15 2.38 5.10
N ALA A 76 -9.02 1.48 5.55
CA ALA A 76 -10.41 1.35 5.13
C ALA A 76 -11.39 1.70 6.27
N SER A 77 -11.02 2.68 7.10
CA SER A 77 -11.87 3.17 8.20
C SER A 77 -13.09 3.96 7.71
N LEU A 78 -12.98 4.59 6.55
CA LEU A 78 -14.06 5.35 5.94
C LEU A 78 -14.87 4.43 5.03
N ALA A 79 -16.15 4.24 5.34
CA ALA A 79 -17.02 3.32 4.59
C ALA A 79 -17.35 3.84 3.18
N ASP A 80 -17.49 5.16 3.03
CA ASP A 80 -17.97 5.80 1.79
C ASP A 80 -16.85 6.45 0.98
N ALA A 81 -15.58 6.17 1.30
CA ALA A 81 -14.43 6.73 0.62
C ALA A 81 -13.47 5.63 0.15
N PRO A 82 -12.71 5.86 -0.94
CA PRO A 82 -11.62 4.98 -1.32
C PRO A 82 -10.62 4.80 -0.16
N SER A 83 -10.14 3.58 0.03
CA SER A 83 -9.15 3.29 1.07
C SER A 83 -7.86 4.10 0.84
N LYS A 84 -7.33 4.70 1.90
CA LYS A 84 -6.07 5.44 1.85
C LYS A 84 -4.90 4.46 1.84
N VAL A 85 -4.04 4.51 0.83
CA VAL A 85 -2.82 3.67 0.79
C VAL A 85 -1.81 4.20 1.80
N LEU A 86 -1.37 3.32 2.72
CA LEU A 86 -0.38 3.63 3.75
C LEU A 86 1.02 3.19 3.32
N ALA A 87 1.10 2.03 2.68
CA ALA A 87 2.34 1.49 2.13
C ALA A 87 2.01 0.55 0.96
N GLN A 88 2.87 0.54 -0.05
CA GLN A 88 2.72 -0.34 -1.20
C GLN A 88 4.09 -0.82 -1.66
N LYS A 89 4.15 -2.08 -2.09
CA LYS A 89 5.36 -2.68 -2.66
C LYS A 89 5.00 -3.53 -3.85
N ALA A 90 5.61 -3.22 -5.00
CA ALA A 90 5.52 -4.02 -6.21
C ALA A 90 6.84 -4.76 -6.45
N VAL A 91 6.74 -6.06 -6.75
CA VAL A 91 7.90 -6.94 -7.01
C VAL A 91 7.59 -7.80 -8.21
N ARG A 92 8.52 -7.85 -9.18
CA ARG A 92 8.43 -8.79 -10.31
C ARG A 92 8.69 -10.20 -9.79
N THR A 93 7.87 -11.16 -10.19
CA THR A 93 8.03 -12.55 -9.75
C THR A 93 9.18 -13.25 -10.46
N GLU A 94 9.57 -12.80 -11.66
CA GLU A 94 10.69 -13.35 -12.44
C GLU A 94 10.58 -14.87 -12.64
N GLY A 95 9.35 -15.36 -12.76
CA GLY A 95 9.05 -16.79 -12.93
C GLY A 95 9.10 -17.61 -11.64
N LYS A 96 9.43 -16.99 -10.50
CA LYS A 96 9.24 -17.62 -9.18
C LYS A 96 7.77 -17.92 -8.98
N GLN A 97 7.50 -19.04 -8.31
CA GLN A 97 6.16 -19.51 -8.02
C GLN A 97 5.83 -19.29 -6.55
N SER A 98 4.53 -19.26 -6.24
CA SER A 98 4.03 -19.22 -4.86
C SER A 98 4.64 -20.35 -4.03
N PRO A 99 5.00 -20.12 -2.76
CA PRO A 99 4.73 -18.93 -1.94
C PRO A 99 5.71 -17.75 -2.13
N PHE A 100 5.22 -16.52 -1.98
CA PHE A 100 6.05 -15.30 -1.99
C PHE A 100 6.11 -14.65 -0.62
N SER A 101 7.32 -14.51 -0.05
CA SER A 101 7.49 -13.78 1.20
C SER A 101 7.61 -12.27 0.94
N PHE A 102 6.97 -11.46 1.78
CA PHE A 102 7.06 -10.01 1.70
C PHE A 102 7.38 -9.38 3.06
N VAL A 103 7.97 -8.19 2.98
CA VAL A 103 8.15 -7.26 4.08
C VAL A 103 7.77 -5.89 3.55
N LEU A 104 6.79 -5.27 4.21
CA LEU A 104 6.19 -4.00 3.85
C LEU A 104 6.36 -3.03 5.03
N PRO A 105 7.40 -2.17 5.00
CA PRO A 105 7.59 -1.14 6.02
C PRO A 105 6.49 -0.08 5.90
N PHE A 106 6.06 0.47 7.03
CA PHE A 106 5.08 1.55 7.09
C PHE A 106 5.48 2.57 8.15
N ASN A 107 4.90 3.75 8.09
CA ASN A 107 5.10 4.78 9.11
C ASN A 107 3.95 4.71 10.14
N PRO A 108 4.22 4.46 11.43
CA PRO A 108 3.17 4.33 12.43
C PRO A 108 2.41 5.65 12.68
N ALA A 109 3.00 6.80 12.36
CA ALA A 109 2.35 8.10 12.50
C ALA A 109 1.18 8.29 11.50
N ASP A 110 1.16 7.53 10.40
CA ASP A 110 0.08 7.60 9.40
C ASP A 110 -1.16 6.78 9.79
N ILE A 111 -1.07 5.98 10.86
CA ILE A 111 -2.12 5.07 11.32
C ILE A 111 -2.85 5.68 12.52
N GLN A 112 -4.15 5.90 12.37
CA GLN A 112 -4.97 6.33 13.50
C GLN A 112 -5.16 5.17 14.51
N PRO A 113 -5.26 5.44 15.82
CA PRO A 113 -5.42 4.40 16.84
C PRO A 113 -6.60 3.45 16.60
N ASN A 114 -7.70 3.98 16.04
CA ASN A 114 -8.91 3.20 15.73
C ASN A 114 -9.04 2.88 14.23
N ALA A 115 -7.96 3.01 13.46
CA ALA A 115 -8.00 2.75 12.03
C ALA A 115 -8.24 1.27 11.72
N ARG A 116 -9.10 0.99 10.74
CA ARG A 116 -9.28 -0.32 10.13
C ARG A 116 -8.28 -0.48 9.01
N VAL A 117 -7.08 -0.90 9.39
CA VAL A 117 -5.98 -1.17 8.44
C VAL A 117 -6.14 -2.57 7.85
N ILE A 118 -6.13 -2.65 6.53
CA ILE A 118 -6.27 -3.89 5.77
C ILE A 118 -5.06 -4.10 4.86
N LEU A 119 -4.67 -5.36 4.72
CA LEU A 119 -3.64 -5.81 3.81
C LEU A 119 -4.30 -6.47 2.59
N SER A 120 -3.81 -6.14 1.40
CA SER A 120 -4.27 -6.72 0.15
C SER A 120 -3.08 -7.03 -0.74
N ALA A 121 -3.22 -8.03 -1.60
CA ALA A 121 -2.26 -8.30 -2.64
C ALA A 121 -2.96 -8.60 -3.97
N ALA A 122 -2.30 -8.21 -5.05
CA ALA A 122 -2.73 -8.41 -6.41
C ALA A 122 -1.54 -8.86 -7.26
N ILE A 123 -1.80 -9.73 -8.22
CA ILE A 123 -0.84 -10.10 -9.25
C ILE A 123 -1.37 -9.64 -10.60
N THR A 124 -0.57 -8.84 -11.27
CA THR A 124 -0.84 -8.35 -12.63
C THR A 124 0.13 -8.99 -13.62
N VAL A 125 -0.36 -9.30 -14.82
CA VAL A 125 0.42 -9.84 -15.94
C VAL A 125 0.08 -9.01 -17.16
N ASN A 126 1.05 -8.39 -17.82
CA ASN A 126 0.81 -7.42 -18.91
C ASN A 126 -0.27 -6.38 -18.54
N ASP A 127 -0.13 -5.77 -17.36
CA ASP A 127 -1.08 -4.78 -16.79
C ASP A 127 -2.52 -5.28 -16.57
N LYS A 128 -2.78 -6.57 -16.79
CA LYS A 128 -4.06 -7.21 -16.50
C LYS A 128 -4.03 -7.85 -15.12
N LEU A 129 -4.98 -7.48 -14.26
CA LEU A 129 -5.19 -8.13 -12.98
C LEU A 129 -5.57 -9.61 -13.21
N MET A 130 -4.80 -10.53 -12.65
CA MET A 130 -4.99 -11.97 -12.80
C MET A 130 -5.40 -12.62 -11.48
N PHE A 131 -4.76 -12.19 -10.38
CA PHE A 131 -5.06 -12.69 -9.05
C PHE A 131 -5.22 -11.56 -8.04
N ILE A 132 -6.09 -11.74 -7.05
CA ILE A 132 -6.33 -10.80 -5.96
C ILE A 132 -6.66 -11.54 -4.67
N THR A 133 -6.43 -10.91 -3.52
CA THR A 133 -6.94 -11.39 -2.23
C THR A 133 -8.47 -11.32 -2.20
N ASP A 134 -9.16 -12.41 -1.83
CA ASP A 134 -10.64 -12.49 -1.77
C ASP A 134 -11.23 -12.11 -0.41
N THR A 135 -10.39 -12.02 0.61
CA THR A 135 -10.80 -11.84 2.00
C THR A 135 -10.19 -10.57 2.57
N ILE A 136 -10.91 -9.95 3.51
CA ILE A 136 -10.38 -8.81 4.25
C ILE A 136 -9.37 -9.36 5.25
N GLN A 137 -8.14 -8.89 5.16
CA GLN A 137 -7.04 -9.31 6.03
C GLN A 137 -6.64 -8.12 6.92
N PRO A 138 -7.16 -8.03 8.15
CA PRO A 138 -6.80 -6.95 9.06
C PRO A 138 -5.30 -7.00 9.38
N ALA A 139 -4.69 -5.84 9.52
CA ALA A 139 -3.30 -5.69 9.91
C ALA A 139 -3.14 -4.60 10.97
N VAL A 140 -1.99 -4.57 11.62
CA VAL A 140 -1.58 -3.60 12.62
C VAL A 140 -2.55 -3.57 13.82
N ASN A 141 -3.54 -2.67 13.84
CA ASN A 141 -4.43 -2.44 14.98
C ASN A 141 -5.32 -3.65 15.31
N GLN A 142 -5.76 -4.41 14.29
CA GLN A 142 -6.75 -5.48 14.45
C GLN A 142 -6.22 -6.88 14.06
N GLY A 143 -5.02 -6.97 13.46
CA GLY A 143 -4.47 -8.23 12.94
C GLY A 143 -2.97 -8.41 13.10
N GLY A 144 -2.29 -7.53 13.84
CA GLY A 144 -0.85 -7.64 14.08
C GLY A 144 0.01 -7.37 12.84
N THR A 145 1.30 -7.69 12.94
CA THR A 145 2.31 -7.38 11.90
C THR A 145 2.74 -8.58 11.07
N LYS A 146 2.17 -9.76 11.33
CA LYS A 146 2.42 -10.98 10.55
C LYS A 146 1.11 -11.52 10.00
N VAL A 147 0.93 -11.39 8.69
CA VAL A 147 -0.33 -11.71 8.02
C VAL A 147 -0.02 -12.43 6.71
N ASP A 148 -0.52 -13.66 6.59
CA ASP A 148 -0.44 -14.41 5.35
C ASP A 148 -1.64 -14.09 4.45
N LEU A 149 -1.39 -14.00 3.15
CA LEU A 149 -2.38 -13.68 2.13
C LEU A 149 -2.61 -14.88 1.24
N THR A 150 -3.85 -15.05 0.82
CA THR A 150 -4.25 -16.08 -0.12
C THR A 150 -4.94 -15.42 -1.31
N LEU A 151 -4.46 -15.73 -2.52
CA LEU A 151 -4.91 -15.13 -3.76
C LEU A 151 -5.77 -16.11 -4.55
N VAL A 152 -6.81 -15.56 -5.18
CA VAL A 152 -7.75 -16.23 -6.08
C VAL A 152 -7.70 -15.59 -7.46
N PRO A 153 -8.17 -16.25 -8.54
CA PRO A 153 -8.23 -15.61 -9.83
C PRO A 153 -9.34 -14.56 -9.81
N VAL A 154 -9.16 -13.48 -10.56
CA VAL A 154 -10.29 -12.58 -10.79
C VAL A 154 -11.31 -13.24 -11.72
N GLN A 155 -12.58 -13.24 -11.31
CA GLN A 155 -13.69 -13.53 -12.21
C GLN A 155 -13.89 -12.25 -13.03
N GLN A 156 -13.51 -12.26 -14.31
CA GLN A 156 -13.80 -11.14 -15.21
C GLN A 156 -15.30 -11.17 -15.56
N THR A 157 -16.14 -10.70 -14.63
CA THR A 157 -17.52 -10.37 -14.97
C THR A 157 -17.45 -9.07 -15.76
N ALA A 158 -17.63 -9.16 -17.08
CA ALA A 158 -17.83 -7.97 -17.91
C ALA A 158 -19.02 -7.21 -17.31
N VAL A 159 -18.77 -6.02 -16.74
CA VAL A 159 -19.84 -5.11 -16.36
C VAL A 159 -20.58 -4.79 -17.65
N PRO A 160 -21.86 -5.17 -17.81
CA PRO A 160 -22.61 -4.73 -18.96
C PRO A 160 -22.73 -3.23 -18.82
N VAL A 161 -21.91 -2.49 -19.57
CA VAL A 161 -22.18 -1.09 -19.86
C VAL A 161 -23.52 -1.11 -20.57
N GLN A 162 -24.59 -0.81 -19.82
CA GLN A 162 -25.87 -0.50 -20.40
C GLN A 162 -25.61 0.70 -21.31
N THR A 163 -25.49 0.43 -22.60
CA THR A 163 -25.67 1.44 -23.61
C THR A 163 -27.05 2.01 -23.33
N SER A 164 -27.10 3.19 -22.71
CA SER A 164 -28.27 4.05 -22.72
C SER A 164 -28.44 4.55 -24.15
N GLY A 165 -28.73 3.62 -25.05
CA GLY A 165 -29.26 3.85 -26.38
C GLY A 165 -30.72 4.20 -26.17
N GLY A 166 -31.12 5.36 -26.70
CA GLY A 166 -32.39 6.00 -26.43
C GLY A 166 -33.60 5.09 -26.50
N ALA A 167 -34.62 5.48 -25.73
CA ALA A 167 -35.96 4.94 -25.74
C ALA A 167 -36.37 4.41 -27.14
N ALA A 168 -36.31 3.10 -27.32
CA ALA A 168 -37.06 2.45 -28.37
C ALA A 168 -38.53 2.51 -27.94
N THR A 169 -39.26 3.48 -28.48
CA THR A 169 -40.73 3.49 -28.47
C THR A 169 -41.22 2.33 -29.32
N THR A 170 -41.14 1.11 -28.81
CA THR A 170 -41.86 -0.04 -29.35
C THR A 170 -42.89 -0.44 -28.31
N VAL A 171 -44.05 0.22 -28.40
CA VAL A 171 -45.28 -0.25 -27.76
C VAL A 171 -45.56 -1.68 -28.25
N PRO A 172 -45.66 -2.69 -27.36
CA PRO A 172 -46.14 -4.00 -27.77
C PRO A 172 -47.64 -3.92 -28.05
N LEU A 173 -48.03 -4.14 -29.30
CA LEU A 173 -49.42 -4.28 -29.72
C LEU A 173 -49.93 -5.67 -29.34
N THR A 174 -50.47 -5.83 -28.12
CA THR A 174 -51.61 -6.72 -27.79
C THR A 174 -51.95 -6.60 -26.30
N SER A 175 -52.83 -5.67 -25.95
CA SER A 175 -53.60 -5.72 -24.70
C SER A 175 -55.07 -5.89 -25.08
N PRO A 176 -55.74 -7.00 -24.75
CA PRO A 176 -57.19 -7.11 -24.92
C PRO A 176 -57.85 -6.50 -23.70
N THR A 177 -57.90 -5.17 -23.63
CA THR A 177 -58.80 -4.48 -22.69
C THR A 177 -59.98 -3.96 -23.50
N GLN A 178 -61.03 -4.77 -23.49
CA GLN A 178 -62.35 -4.49 -24.03
C GLN A 178 -62.85 -3.13 -23.50
N VAL A 179 -62.93 -2.12 -24.38
CA VAL A 179 -63.65 -0.88 -24.09
C VAL A 179 -64.92 -0.82 -24.92
N ASN A 180 -66.03 -0.98 -24.22
CA ASN A 180 -67.40 -0.83 -24.70
C ASN A 180 -67.64 0.63 -25.12
N PRO A 181 -67.95 0.95 -26.40
CA PRO A 181 -68.23 2.32 -26.80
C PRO A 181 -69.66 2.69 -26.40
N SER A 182 -69.80 3.41 -25.29
CA SER A 182 -71.05 4.08 -24.94
C SER A 182 -71.27 5.24 -25.92
N SER A 183 -72.31 5.12 -26.74
CA SER A 183 -72.72 6.15 -27.70
C SER A 183 -73.52 7.22 -26.96
N ALA A 184 -73.00 8.44 -26.86
CA ALA A 184 -73.77 9.60 -26.41
C ALA A 184 -73.81 10.65 -27.52
N VAL A 185 -75.04 10.91 -27.96
CA VAL A 185 -75.47 11.75 -29.07
C VAL A 185 -75.24 13.24 -28.77
N PRO A 186 -74.74 14.07 -29.72
CA PRO A 186 -74.64 15.51 -29.55
C PRO A 186 -76.02 16.20 -29.63
N ALA A 187 -76.28 17.15 -28.73
CA ALA A 187 -77.52 17.95 -28.73
C ALA A 187 -77.60 18.88 -29.95
N PRO A 188 -78.77 19.02 -30.60
CA PRO A 188 -78.94 19.91 -31.75
C PRO A 188 -79.05 21.38 -31.31
N THR A 189 -78.26 22.23 -31.95
CA THR A 189 -78.33 23.70 -31.86
C THR A 189 -79.55 24.19 -32.63
N GLN A 190 -80.37 25.06 -32.04
CA GLN A 190 -81.37 25.84 -32.76
C GLN A 190 -81.02 27.33 -32.67
N PHE A 191 -81.30 28.04 -33.78
CA PHE A 191 -81.26 29.50 -33.93
C PHE A 191 -82.41 30.17 -33.18
#